data_AF-X1HWC2-F1
#
_entry.id   AF-X1HWC2-F1
#
_cell.length_a   1.000
_cell.length_b   1.000
_cell.length_c   1.000
_cell.angle_alpha   90.00
_cell.angle_beta   90.00
_cell.angle_gamma   90.00
#
_symmetry.space_group_name_H-M   'P 1'
#
loop_
_entity.id
_entity.type
_entity.pdbx_description
1 polymer ?
#
loop_
_entity_poly.entity_id
_entity_poly.type
_entity_poly.pdbx_seq_one_letter_code
_entity_poly.pdbx_strand_id
1 'polypeptide(L)'
;MNCSECKRKITDDNYFIVDDLPVCYECFYGQIEPLAIYPIGKVSQVNPDGISRIDLFPYQCKFMYKLEEEEWISIIYYLHQTYHIRTIFNRGRGGIGKEVGVFASRTPHRTSRIAVSNVELVKISDTHIYVKGLDAFEGSPVLDIKAAKKKEKVF
;
A
#
# COMPACT_ATOMS: atom_id res chain seq x y z
N MET A 1 2.93 -29.56 0.16
CA MET A 1 4.30 -29.00 0.02
C MET A 1 4.92 -28.85 1.41
N ASN A 2 6.24 -28.67 1.52
CA ASN A 2 6.92 -28.44 2.81
C ASN A 2 7.39 -27.00 2.89
N CYS A 3 7.32 -26.40 4.09
CA CYS A 3 7.83 -25.06 4.35
C CYS A 3 9.35 -25.00 4.08
N SER A 4 9.81 -23.97 3.38
CA SER A 4 11.24 -23.77 3.07
C SER A 4 12.07 -23.54 4.33
N GLU A 5 11.49 -22.95 5.36
CA GLU A 5 12.18 -22.60 6.61
C GLU A 5 12.23 -23.78 7.58
N CYS A 6 11.08 -24.21 8.12
CA CYS A 6 11.04 -25.24 9.17
C CYS A 6 10.93 -26.68 8.65
N LYS A 7 10.82 -26.88 7.33
CA LYS A 7 10.64 -28.20 6.67
C LYS A 7 9.38 -28.98 7.05
N ARG A 8 8.54 -28.46 7.96
CA ARG A 8 7.23 -29.04 8.29
C ARG A 8 6.32 -29.04 7.07
N LYS A 9 5.46 -30.06 6.98
CA LYS A 9 4.42 -30.15 5.96
C LYS A 9 3.43 -29.01 6.15
N ILE A 10 3.14 -28.28 5.08
CA ILE A 10 2.06 -27.29 5.05
C ILE A 10 0.76 -28.08 4.85
N THR A 11 -0.15 -27.97 5.82
CA THR A 11 -1.37 -28.78 5.91
C THR A 11 -2.64 -28.01 5.56
N ASP A 12 -2.54 -26.69 5.45
CA ASP A 12 -3.62 -25.77 5.13
C ASP A 12 -3.16 -24.76 4.05
N ASP A 13 -4.08 -23.93 3.57
CA ASP A 13 -3.78 -22.88 2.59
C ASP A 13 -3.09 -21.65 3.22
N ASN A 14 -2.65 -21.74 4.49
CA ASN A 14 -2.00 -20.66 5.23
C ASN A 14 -0.49 -20.65 5.00
N TYR A 15 -0.09 -20.44 3.75
CA TYR A 15 1.31 -20.27 3.36
C TYR A 15 1.50 -19.08 2.42
N PHE A 16 2.74 -18.63 2.33
CA PHE A 16 3.15 -17.52 1.49
C PHE A 16 4.24 -17.99 0.52
N ILE A 17 4.23 -17.47 -0.70
CA ILE A 17 5.34 -17.66 -1.63
C ILE A 17 6.30 -16.49 -1.47
N VAL A 18 7.51 -16.79 -0.99
CA VAL A 18 8.61 -15.83 -0.79
C VAL A 18 9.80 -16.33 -1.60
N ASP A 19 10.26 -15.52 -2.55
CA ASP A 19 11.34 -15.91 -3.48
C ASP A 19 11.09 -17.27 -4.16
N ASP A 20 9.86 -17.47 -4.62
CA ASP A 20 9.38 -18.69 -5.29
C ASP A 20 9.37 -19.95 -4.39
N LEU A 21 9.59 -19.79 -3.08
CA LEU A 21 9.57 -20.87 -2.10
C LEU A 21 8.40 -20.71 -1.11
N PRO A 22 7.75 -21.81 -0.70
CA PRO A 22 6.63 -21.75 0.23
C PRO A 22 7.09 -21.61 1.69
N VAL A 23 6.56 -20.62 2.40
CA VAL A 23 6.80 -20.36 3.83
C VAL A 23 5.49 -20.48 4.59
N CYS A 24 5.42 -21.32 5.63
CA CYS A 24 4.21 -21.44 6.45
C CYS A 24 3.96 -20.19 7.30
N TYR A 25 2.71 -19.96 7.68
CA TYR A 25 2.32 -18.80 8.50
C TYR A 25 3.20 -18.61 9.74
N GLU A 26 3.42 -19.66 10.54
CA GLU A 26 4.19 -19.55 11.79
C GLU A 26 5.65 -19.13 11.55
N CYS A 27 6.29 -19.57 10.46
CA CYS A 27 7.63 -19.10 10.11
C CYS A 27 7.63 -17.66 9.60
N PHE A 28 6.54 -17.22 8.96
CA PHE A 28 6.47 -15.91 8.32
C PHE A 28 5.99 -14.79 9.25
N TYR A 29 4.99 -15.06 10.08
CA TYR A 29 4.36 -14.10 11.00
C TYR A 29 4.46 -14.49 12.48
N GLY A 30 5.05 -15.65 12.80
CA GLY A 30 5.08 -16.16 14.16
C GLY A 30 3.70 -16.59 14.64
N GLN A 31 3.48 -16.46 15.95
CA GLN A 31 2.21 -16.80 16.62
C GLN A 31 1.34 -15.56 16.87
N ILE A 32 1.46 -14.54 16.01
CA ILE A 32 0.68 -13.31 16.09
C ILE A 32 -0.63 -13.51 15.33
N GLU A 33 -1.76 -13.19 15.96
CA GLU A 33 -3.07 -13.22 15.33
C GLU A 33 -3.19 -12.10 14.29
N PRO A 34 -3.67 -12.38 13.06
CA PRO A 34 -3.84 -11.35 12.05
C PRO A 34 -4.98 -10.40 12.44
N LEU A 35 -4.81 -9.12 12.13
CA LEU A 35 -5.81 -8.10 12.40
C LEU A 35 -6.67 -7.83 11.15
N ALA A 36 -7.96 -7.63 11.36
CA ALA A 36 -8.87 -7.15 10.32
C ALA A 36 -8.63 -5.65 10.07
N ILE A 37 -8.36 -5.27 8.83
CA ILE A 37 -8.32 -3.87 8.39
C ILE A 37 -9.53 -3.62 7.51
N TYR A 38 -10.32 -2.60 7.86
CA TYR A 38 -11.51 -2.19 7.10
C TYR A 38 -11.14 -1.04 6.16
N PRO A 39 -11.20 -1.22 4.83
CA PRO A 39 -11.02 -0.12 3.91
C PRO A 39 -12.04 0.99 4.15
N ILE A 40 -11.55 2.23 4.17
CA ILE A 40 -12.36 3.44 4.35
C ILE A 40 -12.85 4.01 3.03
N GLY A 41 -12.43 3.45 1.91
CA GLY A 41 -12.77 3.91 0.58
C GLY A 41 -12.01 3.15 -0.49
N LYS A 42 -12.06 3.66 -1.72
CA LYS A 42 -11.36 3.08 -2.87
C LYS A 42 -10.87 4.15 -3.84
N VAL A 43 -9.83 3.84 -4.59
CA VAL A 43 -9.41 4.63 -5.76
C VAL A 43 -10.35 4.31 -6.92
N SER A 44 -10.96 5.31 -7.55
CA SER A 44 -11.99 5.09 -8.59
C SER A 44 -11.66 5.67 -9.96
N GLN A 45 -10.77 6.66 -10.04
CA GLN A 45 -10.37 7.24 -11.32
C GLN A 45 -8.90 7.64 -11.26
N VAL A 46 -8.17 7.42 -12.35
CA VAL A 46 -6.83 7.94 -12.59
C VAL A 46 -6.87 8.66 -13.93
N ASN A 47 -6.93 9.99 -13.90
CA ASN A 47 -7.06 10.80 -15.10
C ASN A 47 -5.69 10.96 -15.80
N PRO A 48 -5.67 11.20 -17.13
CA PRO A 48 -4.43 11.41 -17.90
C PRO A 48 -3.59 12.61 -17.42
N ASP A 49 -4.18 13.58 -16.73
CA ASP A 49 -3.51 14.74 -16.13
C ASP A 49 -2.81 14.42 -14.78
N GLY A 50 -2.88 13.16 -14.33
CA GLY A 50 -2.28 12.69 -13.09
C GLY A 50 -3.14 12.93 -11.85
N ILE A 51 -4.40 13.35 -12.01
CA ILE A 51 -5.36 13.48 -10.91
C ILE A 51 -6.07 12.14 -10.68
N SER A 52 -6.01 11.65 -9.45
CA SER A 52 -6.75 10.48 -8.99
C SER A 52 -7.92 10.87 -8.11
N ARG A 53 -9.01 10.10 -8.16
CA ARG A 53 -10.18 10.25 -7.28
C ARG A 53 -10.25 9.11 -6.27
N ILE A 54 -10.38 9.47 -5.00
CA ILE A 54 -10.65 8.56 -3.89
C ILE A 54 -12.10 8.75 -3.46
N ASP A 55 -12.84 7.64 -3.41
CA ASP A 55 -14.24 7.63 -3.01
C ASP A 55 -14.32 7.06 -1.60
N LEU A 56 -14.78 7.89 -0.65
CA LEU A 56 -15.13 7.46 0.71
C LEU A 56 -16.64 7.16 0.80
N PHE A 57 -17.08 6.58 1.92
CA PHE A 57 -18.49 6.31 2.16
C PHE A 57 -19.24 7.54 2.69
N PRO A 58 -20.55 7.71 2.40
CA PRO A 58 -21.33 8.89 2.78
C PRO A 58 -21.23 9.29 4.26
N TYR A 59 -21.23 8.31 5.18
CA TYR A 59 -21.14 8.59 6.63
C TYR A 59 -19.82 9.27 7.02
N GLN A 60 -18.76 9.10 6.24
CA GLN A 60 -17.42 9.56 6.57
C GLN A 60 -17.18 11.04 6.28
N CYS A 61 -18.14 11.74 5.66
CA CYS A 61 -18.07 13.19 5.48
C CYS A 61 -17.75 13.92 6.80
N LYS A 62 -18.21 13.41 7.95
CA LYS A 62 -17.92 13.96 9.28
C LYS A 62 -16.44 13.88 9.68
N PHE A 63 -15.70 12.90 9.17
CA PHE A 63 -14.28 12.72 9.44
C PHE A 63 -13.40 13.61 8.55
N MET A 64 -14.00 14.30 7.57
CA MET A 64 -13.30 15.16 6.61
C MET A 64 -13.25 16.63 7.02
N TYR A 65 -13.72 16.97 8.22
CA TYR A 65 -13.75 18.35 8.72
C TYR A 65 -12.35 19.00 8.64
N LYS A 66 -12.25 20.13 7.93
CA LYS A 66 -11.03 20.91 7.66
C LYS A 66 -9.99 20.22 6.79
N LEU A 67 -10.29 19.05 6.20
CA LEU A 67 -9.35 18.38 5.30
C LEU A 67 -9.05 19.25 4.07
N GLU A 68 -10.03 20.03 3.61
CA GLU A 68 -9.91 21.00 2.52
C GLU A 68 -8.92 22.15 2.80
N GLU A 69 -8.53 22.37 4.06
CA GLU A 69 -7.51 23.36 4.44
C GLU A 69 -6.08 22.81 4.23
N GLU A 70 -5.92 21.50 4.02
CA GLU A 70 -4.62 20.87 3.80
C GLU A 70 -4.16 20.95 2.34
N GLU A 71 -2.89 21.26 2.10
CA GLU A 71 -2.30 21.20 0.74
C GLU A 71 -1.80 19.79 0.40
N TRP A 72 -1.35 19.04 1.41
CA TRP A 72 -0.76 17.71 1.24
C TRP A 72 -1.37 16.71 2.22
N ILE A 73 -1.66 15.52 1.71
CA ILE A 73 -2.15 14.41 2.53
C ILE A 73 -1.38 13.14 2.22
N SER A 74 -1.26 12.26 3.21
CA SER A 74 -0.75 10.90 3.03
C SER A 74 -1.93 9.96 2.85
N ILE A 75 -1.96 9.24 1.74
CA ILE A 75 -2.92 8.17 1.48
C ILE A 75 -2.25 6.85 1.82
N ILE A 76 -2.84 6.10 2.73
CA ILE A 76 -2.44 4.73 3.06
C ILE A 76 -3.42 3.82 2.33
N TYR A 77 -2.91 2.94 1.47
CA TYR A 77 -3.75 2.09 0.61
C TYR A 77 -3.15 0.69 0.47
N TYR A 78 -4.00 -0.24 0.04
CA TYR A 78 -3.65 -1.63 -0.12
C TYR A 78 -3.30 -1.98 -1.57
N LEU A 79 -2.19 -2.68 -1.75
CA LEU A 79 -1.68 -3.15 -3.03
C LEU A 79 -2.41 -4.43 -3.45
N HIS A 80 -3.67 -4.29 -3.84
CA HIS A 80 -4.57 -5.41 -4.11
C HIS A 80 -4.17 -6.29 -5.32
N GLN A 81 -3.32 -5.78 -6.21
CA GLN A 81 -2.84 -6.50 -7.40
C GLN A 81 -1.43 -7.11 -7.22
N THR A 82 -0.85 -7.06 -6.02
CA THR A 82 0.43 -7.73 -5.74
C THR A 82 0.25 -8.99 -4.92
N TYR A 83 0.84 -10.07 -5.42
CA TYR A 83 0.70 -11.42 -4.84
C TYR A 83 2.05 -12.08 -4.53
N HIS A 84 3.11 -11.67 -5.23
CA HIS A 84 4.46 -12.22 -5.04
C HIS A 84 5.25 -11.39 -4.05
N ILE A 85 5.93 -12.06 -3.12
CA ILE A 85 6.85 -11.46 -2.16
C ILE A 85 8.27 -11.83 -2.60
N ARG A 86 9.15 -10.83 -2.70
CA ARG A 86 10.60 -11.08 -2.79
C ARG A 86 11.32 -10.46 -1.62
N THR A 87 12.48 -11.01 -1.28
CA THR A 87 13.29 -10.46 -0.19
C THR A 87 14.23 -9.36 -0.68
N ILE A 88 14.81 -9.49 -1.87
CA ILE A 88 15.82 -8.58 -2.43
C ILE A 88 15.31 -7.97 -3.74
N PHE A 89 15.60 -6.68 -3.94
CA PHE A 89 15.28 -5.94 -5.16
C PHE A 89 16.39 -4.96 -5.53
N ASN A 90 16.50 -4.67 -6.82
CA ASN A 90 17.31 -3.55 -7.30
C ASN A 90 16.57 -2.22 -7.03
N ARG A 91 17.12 -1.39 -6.13
CA ARG A 91 16.62 -0.04 -5.87
C ARG A 91 17.30 0.93 -6.83
N GLY A 92 16.75 1.01 -8.04
CA GLY A 92 17.24 1.81 -9.15
C GLY A 92 16.27 1.83 -10.32
N ARG A 93 16.60 2.56 -11.38
CA ARG A 93 15.86 2.54 -12.65
C ARG A 93 16.66 1.78 -13.70
N GLY A 94 15.99 0.94 -14.49
CA GLY A 94 16.63 0.19 -15.58
C GLY A 94 17.70 -0.82 -15.12
N GLY A 95 17.57 -1.39 -13.92
CA GLY A 95 18.54 -2.35 -13.36
C GLY A 95 19.83 -1.72 -12.82
N ILE A 96 20.00 -0.40 -12.95
CA ILE A 96 21.16 0.34 -12.43
C ILE A 96 20.77 0.88 -11.06
N GLY A 97 21.23 0.21 -10.01
CA GLY A 97 20.86 0.53 -8.63
C GLY A 97 21.54 -0.37 -7.61
N LYS A 98 21.30 -0.08 -6.33
CA LYS A 98 21.79 -0.90 -5.22
C LYS A 98 20.79 -2.02 -4.95
N GLU A 99 21.27 -3.26 -4.83
CA GLU A 99 20.46 -4.34 -4.28
C GLU A 99 20.20 -4.11 -2.80
N VAL A 100 18.93 -4.14 -2.43
CA VAL A 100 18.47 -3.89 -1.06
C VAL A 100 17.37 -4.86 -0.69
N GLY A 101 17.22 -5.12 0.61
CA GLY A 101 16.09 -5.87 1.13
C GLY A 101 14.76 -5.11 0.96
N VAL A 102 13.65 -5.85 0.97
CA VAL A 102 12.28 -5.33 0.82
C VAL A 102 11.99 -4.13 1.72
N PHE A 103 12.44 -4.16 2.99
CA PHE A 103 12.24 -3.10 3.97
C PHE A 103 13.13 -1.85 3.75
N ALA A 104 14.17 -1.96 2.93
CA ALA A 104 15.00 -0.84 2.50
C ALA A 104 14.58 -0.29 1.10
N SER A 105 13.42 -0.71 0.60
CA SER A 105 12.87 -0.34 -0.69
C SER A 105 11.42 0.17 -0.59
N ARG A 106 10.83 0.55 -1.74
CA ARG A 106 9.40 0.85 -1.89
C ARG A 106 8.69 -0.10 -2.86
N THR A 107 9.26 -1.29 -3.07
CA THR A 107 8.66 -2.31 -3.94
C THR A 107 7.24 -2.67 -3.47
N PRO A 108 6.30 -2.94 -4.39
CA PRO A 108 4.97 -3.38 -4.02
C PRO A 108 4.91 -4.88 -3.64
N HIS A 109 5.99 -5.63 -3.90
CA HIS A 109 6.15 -7.06 -3.60
C HIS A 109 6.59 -7.31 -2.15
N ARG A 110 5.79 -6.85 -1.18
CA ARG A 110 6.13 -6.83 0.25
C ARG A 110 5.07 -7.47 1.12
N THR A 111 5.47 -7.87 2.33
CA THR A 111 4.69 -8.73 3.24
C THR A 111 3.28 -8.21 3.56
N SER A 112 3.13 -6.99 4.06
CA SER A 112 1.81 -6.45 4.45
C SER A 112 1.02 -5.84 3.29
N ARG A 113 1.64 -5.63 2.11
CA ARG A 113 1.02 -5.00 0.94
C ARG A 113 0.40 -3.61 1.21
N ILE A 114 0.91 -2.89 2.21
CA ILE A 114 0.50 -1.52 2.53
C ILE A 114 1.47 -0.55 1.86
N ALA A 115 0.90 0.43 1.15
CA ALA A 115 1.62 1.52 0.52
C ALA A 115 1.19 2.87 1.11
N VAL A 116 2.08 3.85 0.97
CA VAL A 116 1.85 5.23 1.44
C VAL A 116 2.32 6.18 0.35
N SER A 117 1.43 7.07 -0.08
CA SER A 117 1.74 8.14 -1.03
C SER A 117 1.42 9.49 -0.38
N ASN A 118 2.41 10.40 -0.36
CA ASN A 118 2.16 11.80 -0.04
C ASN A 118 1.75 12.49 -1.33
N VAL A 119 0.54 13.00 -1.37
CA VAL A 119 -0.12 13.54 -2.56
C VAL A 119 -0.57 14.96 -2.31
N GLU A 120 -0.64 15.74 -3.37
CA GLU A 120 -1.21 17.08 -3.35
C GLU A 120 -2.74 16.96 -3.34
N LEU A 121 -3.42 17.61 -2.40
CA LEU A 121 -4.87 17.70 -2.38
C LEU A 121 -5.31 18.74 -3.42
N VAL A 122 -6.11 18.32 -4.40
CA VAL A 122 -6.58 19.20 -5.48
C VAL A 122 -7.93 19.81 -5.13
N LYS A 123 -8.88 18.97 -4.68
CA LYS A 123 -10.20 19.41 -4.23
C LYS A 123 -10.92 18.29 -3.49
N ILE A 124 -11.97 18.68 -2.76
CA ILE A 124 -12.94 17.77 -2.17
C ILE A 124 -14.32 18.10 -2.77
N SER A 125 -15.10 17.06 -3.10
CA SER A 125 -16.50 17.17 -3.52
C SER A 125 -17.30 16.07 -2.84
N ASP A 126 -18.15 16.44 -1.87
CA ASP A 126 -18.83 15.50 -0.99
C ASP A 126 -17.84 14.57 -0.27
N THR A 127 -17.91 13.27 -0.53
CA THR A 127 -17.01 12.24 0.00
C THR A 127 -15.95 11.81 -1.01
N HIS A 128 -15.77 12.58 -2.09
CA HIS A 128 -14.77 12.36 -3.12
C HIS A 128 -13.58 13.30 -2.90
N ILE A 129 -12.39 12.72 -2.85
CA ILE A 129 -11.13 13.44 -2.67
C ILE A 129 -10.34 13.32 -3.96
N TYR A 130 -9.98 14.45 -4.55
CA TYR A 130 -9.19 14.51 -5.78
C TYR A 130 -7.76 14.88 -5.41
N VAL A 131 -6.80 14.06 -5.84
CA VAL A 131 -5.40 14.18 -5.46
C VAL A 131 -4.47 14.04 -6.64
N LYS A 132 -3.29 14.65 -6.58
CA LYS A 132 -2.24 14.52 -7.60
C LYS A 132 -1.01 13.80 -7.06
N GLY A 133 -0.46 12.89 -7.87
CA GLY A 133 0.73 12.11 -7.51
C GLY A 133 0.46 10.83 -6.72
N LEU A 134 -0.79 10.34 -6.74
CA LEU A 134 -1.12 9.02 -6.21
C LEU A 134 -0.61 7.93 -7.16
N ASP A 135 0.10 6.95 -6.61
CA ASP A 135 0.68 5.81 -7.35
C ASP A 135 -0.09 4.53 -6.99
N ALA A 136 -1.39 4.52 -7.29
CA ALA A 136 -2.30 3.43 -6.96
C ALA A 136 -3.11 3.02 -8.20
N PHE A 137 -3.38 1.73 -8.35
CA PHE A 137 -4.28 1.23 -9.38
C PHE A 137 -5.73 1.56 -9.04
N GLU A 138 -6.56 1.71 -10.08
CA GLU A 138 -8.01 1.77 -9.91
C GLU A 138 -8.52 0.54 -9.13
N GLY A 139 -9.47 0.75 -8.23
CA GLY A 139 -9.98 -0.26 -7.32
C GLY A 139 -9.13 -0.47 -6.05
N SER A 140 -7.96 0.16 -5.92
CA SER A 140 -7.13 0.02 -4.72
C SER A 140 -7.89 0.44 -3.46
N PRO A 141 -8.02 -0.45 -2.45
CA PRO A 141 -8.64 -0.11 -1.18
C PRO A 141 -7.83 0.96 -0.45
N VAL A 142 -8.48 2.04 -0.03
CA VAL A 142 -7.87 3.06 0.84
C VAL A 142 -8.11 2.63 2.28
N LEU A 143 -7.04 2.60 3.07
CA LEU A 143 -7.05 2.14 4.45
C LEU A 143 -7.10 3.31 5.44
N ASP A 144 -6.42 4.42 5.12
CA ASP A 144 -6.35 5.59 5.98
C ASP A 144 -5.90 6.86 5.23
N ILE A 145 -6.17 8.03 5.80
CA ILE A 145 -5.76 9.35 5.29
C ILE A 145 -5.20 10.17 6.44
N LYS A 146 -4.05 10.82 6.23
CA LYS A 146 -3.41 11.68 7.25
C LYS A 146 -2.98 13.01 6.66
N ALA A 147 -3.07 14.09 7.45
CA ALA A 147 -2.43 15.36 7.11
C ALA A 147 -0.92 15.14 6.88
N ALA A 148 -0.37 15.83 5.89
CA ALA A 148 1.03 15.71 5.51
C ALA A 148 1.62 17.07 5.17
N LYS A 149 2.95 17.13 5.11
CA LYS A 149 3.67 18.26 4.54
C LYS A 149 4.26 17.86 3.20
N LYS A 150 4.45 18.85 2.34
CA LYS A 150 5.25 18.69 1.12
C LYS A 150 6.58 18.06 1.50
N LYS A 151 6.97 16.98 0.82
CA LYS A 151 8.32 16.42 0.99
C LYS A 151 9.30 17.46 0.48
N GLU A 152 10.07 18.05 1.39
CA GLU A 152 11.23 18.84 1.01
C GLU A 152 12.15 17.92 0.20
N LYS A 153 12.61 18.40 -0.97
CA LYS A 153 13.67 17.69 -1.70
C LYS A 153 14.93 17.84 -0.85
N VAL A 154 15.26 16.80 -0.10
CA VAL A 154 16.61 16.63 0.42
C VAL A 154 17.45 16.25 -0.80
N PHE A 155 18.27 17.21 -1.26
CA PHE A 155 19.27 17.00 -2.30
C PHE A 155 20.42 16.15 -1.77
#